data_AF-A0A820N7N6-F1
#
_entry.id   AF-A0A820N7N6-F1
#
_cell.length_a   1.000
_cell.length_b   1.000
_cell.length_c   1.000
_cell.angle_alpha   90.00
_cell.angle_beta   90.00
_cell.angle_gamma   90.00
#
_symmetry.space_group_name_H-M   'P 1'
#
loop_
_entity.id
_entity.type
_entity.pdbx_description
1 polymer ?
#
loop_
_entity_poly.entity_id
_entity_poly.type
_entity_poly.pdbx_seq_one_letter_code
_entity_poly.pdbx_strand_id
1 'polypeptide(L)'
;MSSSETVRVIVRCRPMNQRENDLKCQSIVLMNTAINQVMLENVEQTNEPPKQFTFDAVYAEDSITENLYAESVFPLVESVLEGYNATVFAYGQTGCGKSFTMQGINTPGSLQRGVIPRSFEV
;
A
#
# COMPACT_ATOMS: atom_id res chain seq x y z
N MET A 1 12.43 -9.61 -26.20
CA MET A 1 12.39 -10.69 -25.19
C MET A 1 11.19 -10.40 -24.31
N SER A 2 10.14 -11.20 -24.38
CA SER A 2 9.00 -11.08 -23.46
C SER A 2 9.51 -11.47 -22.07
N SER A 3 9.67 -10.48 -21.19
CA SER A 3 9.90 -10.76 -19.78
C SER A 3 8.59 -11.29 -19.23
N SER A 4 8.61 -12.47 -18.63
CA SER A 4 7.45 -13.02 -17.93
C SER A 4 7.09 -12.06 -16.80
N GLU A 5 5.89 -11.51 -16.81
CA GLU A 5 5.39 -10.64 -15.75
C GLU A 5 4.75 -11.51 -14.66
N THR A 6 5.26 -11.42 -13.43
CA THR A 6 4.66 -12.09 -12.27
C THR A 6 3.67 -11.18 -11.58
N VAL A 7 2.76 -11.75 -10.79
CA VAL A 7 1.89 -10.97 -9.91
C VAL A 7 2.75 -10.11 -8.99
N ARG A 8 2.55 -8.79 -9.02
CA ARG A 8 3.20 -7.85 -8.09
C ARG A 8 2.40 -7.74 -6.80
N VAL A 9 3.06 -7.90 -5.68
CA VAL A 9 2.49 -7.81 -4.33
C VAL A 9 3.10 -6.61 -3.62
N ILE A 10 2.24 -5.64 -3.31
CA ILE A 10 2.61 -4.44 -2.56
C ILE A 10 1.90 -4.41 -1.21
N VAL A 11 2.54 -3.83 -0.20
CA VAL A 11 1.95 -3.65 1.14
C VAL A 11 1.89 -2.17 1.49
N ARG A 12 0.77 -1.73 2.03
CA ARG A 12 0.58 -0.37 2.55
C ARG A 12 0.12 -0.43 4.02
N CYS A 13 0.85 0.23 4.91
CA CYS A 13 0.36 0.50 6.27
C CYS A 13 -0.43 1.81 6.28
N ARG A 14 -1.56 1.82 7.00
CA ARG A 14 -2.22 3.09 7.34
C ARG A 14 -1.64 3.63 8.65
N PRO A 15 -1.66 4.94 8.87
CA PRO A 15 -1.37 5.49 10.19
C PRO A 15 -2.36 4.97 11.24
N MET A 16 -1.91 4.97 12.50
CA MET A 16 -2.77 4.73 13.66
C MET A 16 -3.88 5.79 13.71
N ASN A 17 -5.11 5.34 13.94
CA ASN A 17 -6.27 6.22 14.02
C ASN A 17 -6.37 6.89 15.40
N GLN A 18 -7.22 7.91 15.52
CA GLN A 18 -7.36 8.68 16.77
C GLN A 18 -7.70 7.79 17.97
N ARG A 19 -8.61 6.82 17.81
CA ARG A 19 -8.99 5.92 18.89
C ARG A 19 -7.84 5.04 19.35
N GLU A 20 -7.02 4.55 18.43
CA GLU A 20 -5.82 3.77 18.74
C GLU A 20 -4.79 4.61 19.50
N ASN A 21 -4.61 5.86 19.10
CA ASN A 21 -3.74 6.82 19.80
C ASN A 21 -4.27 7.16 21.20
N ASP A 22 -5.58 7.41 21.34
CA ASP A 22 -6.23 7.72 22.62
C ASP A 22 -6.10 6.55 23.61
N LEU A 23 -6.16 5.32 23.09
CA LEU A 23 -5.95 4.08 23.85
C LEU A 23 -4.46 3.75 24.07
N LYS A 24 -3.55 4.56 23.54
CA LYS A 24 -2.09 4.36 23.61
C LYS A 24 -1.66 2.99 23.07
N CYS A 25 -2.32 2.53 22.01
CA CYS A 25 -1.92 1.31 21.31
C CYS A 25 -0.52 1.49 20.71
N GLN A 26 0.27 0.42 20.71
CA GLN A 26 1.59 0.40 20.10
C GLN A 26 1.48 -0.10 18.66
N SER A 27 2.20 0.54 17.72
CA SER A 27 2.35 0.00 16.37
C SER A 27 3.35 -1.15 16.43
N ILE A 28 2.92 -2.32 15.97
CA ILE A 28 3.73 -3.54 15.91
C ILE A 28 4.23 -3.83 14.49
N VAL A 29 3.91 -2.95 13.54
CA VAL A 29 4.26 -3.09 12.12
C VAL A 29 5.38 -2.11 11.83
N LEU A 30 6.58 -2.65 11.60
CA LEU A 30 7.73 -1.87 11.19
C LEU A 30 7.94 -2.04 9.69
N MET A 31 8.20 -0.93 8.99
CA MET A 31 8.40 -0.94 7.54
C MET A 31 9.74 -0.33 7.19
N ASN A 32 10.50 -1.06 6.35
CA ASN A 32 11.72 -0.56 5.74
C ASN A 32 11.48 -0.45 4.22
N THR A 33 11.14 0.75 3.78
CA THR A 33 10.82 1.07 2.38
C THR A 33 12.05 1.01 1.47
N ALA A 34 13.26 1.18 2.00
CA ALA A 34 14.49 1.13 1.21
C ALA A 34 14.81 -0.28 0.68
N ILE A 35 14.32 -1.32 1.37
CA ILE A 35 14.53 -2.73 1.00
C ILE A 35 13.21 -3.50 0.85
N ASN A 36 12.08 -2.79 0.78
CA ASN A 36 10.73 -3.35 0.64
C ASN A 36 10.39 -4.45 1.66
N GLN A 37 10.69 -4.21 2.94
CA GLN A 37 10.44 -5.17 4.00
C GLN A 37 9.42 -4.69 5.03
N VAL A 38 8.64 -5.64 5.52
CA VAL A 38 7.71 -5.48 6.64
C VAL A 38 8.12 -6.44 7.75
N MET A 39 8.26 -5.92 8.96
CA MET A 39 8.55 -6.67 10.16
C MET A 39 7.39 -6.56 11.14
N LEU A 40 7.00 -7.68 11.74
CA LEU A 40 5.99 -7.74 12.79
C LEU A 40 6.64 -8.07 14.12
N GLU A 41 6.52 -7.17 15.08
CA GLU A 41 7.03 -7.35 16.44
C GLU A 41 5.99 -8.03 17.34
N ASN A 42 6.44 -9.00 18.13
CA ASN A 42 5.61 -9.63 19.14
C ASN A 42 5.86 -8.97 20.49
N VAL A 43 4.92 -8.11 20.92
CA VAL A 43 5.01 -7.37 22.19
C VAL A 43 4.92 -8.28 23.43
N GLU A 44 4.37 -9.48 23.31
CA GLU A 44 4.26 -10.44 24.43
C GLU A 44 5.51 -11.31 24.58
N GLN A 45 6.31 -11.46 23.52
CA GLN A 45 7.49 -12.32 23.47
C GLN A 45 8.69 -11.55 22.91
N THR A 46 9.21 -10.63 23.73
CA THR A 46 10.31 -9.71 23.35
C THR A 46 11.64 -10.40 23.02
N ASN A 47 11.79 -11.67 23.37
CA ASN A 47 12.97 -12.48 23.04
C ASN A 47 12.85 -13.21 21.69
N GLU A 48 11.69 -13.21 21.05
CA GLU A 48 11.50 -13.79 19.71
C GLU A 48 11.89 -12.75 18.64
N PRO A 49 12.67 -13.13 17.61
CA PRO A 49 12.94 -12.23 16.50
C PRO A 49 11.64 -11.85 15.77
N PRO A 50 11.53 -10.61 15.26
CA PRO A 50 10.33 -10.18 14.54
C PRO A 50 10.13 -11.00 13.26
N LYS A 51 8.86 -11.22 12.88
CA LYS A 51 8.54 -11.91 11.64
C LYS A 51 8.76 -10.97 10.47
N GLN A 52 9.59 -11.38 9.52
CA GLN A 52 10.03 -10.53 8.41
C GLN A 52 9.50 -11.03 7.07
N PHE A 53 9.00 -10.11 6.25
CA PHE A 53 8.44 -10.36 4.93
C PHE A 53 9.02 -9.36 3.93
N THR A 54 9.30 -9.79 2.70
CA THR A 54 9.78 -8.94 1.61
C THR A 54 8.73 -8.92 0.49
N PHE A 55 8.49 -7.76 -0.09
CA PHE A 55 7.49 -7.51 -1.12
C PHE A 55 8.08 -6.76 -2.31
N ASP A 56 7.30 -6.59 -3.39
CA ASP A 56 7.74 -5.80 -4.54
C ASP A 56 7.82 -4.31 -4.22
N ALA A 57 6.93 -3.83 -3.35
CA ALA A 57 6.98 -2.48 -2.78
C ALA A 57 6.31 -2.42 -1.40
N VAL A 58 6.80 -1.51 -0.56
CA VAL A 58 6.23 -1.25 0.77
C VAL A 58 5.98 0.25 0.94
N TYR A 59 4.77 0.60 1.38
CA TYR A 59 4.31 1.97 1.61
C TYR A 59 3.98 2.15 3.10
N ALA A 60 4.79 2.96 3.80
CA ALA A 60 4.63 3.24 5.23
C ALA A 60 3.49 4.22 5.52
N GLU A 61 3.27 4.51 6.81
CA GLU A 61 2.13 5.29 7.30
C GLU A 61 2.06 6.73 6.76
N ASP A 62 3.19 7.29 6.37
CA ASP A 62 3.36 8.62 5.78
C ASP A 62 3.17 8.65 4.25
N SER A 63 2.98 7.49 3.63
CA SER A 63 2.87 7.38 2.17
C SER A 63 1.57 7.98 1.63
N ILE A 64 1.71 8.80 0.59
CA ILE A 64 0.60 9.38 -0.17
C ILE A 64 0.16 8.45 -1.31
N THR A 65 -1.14 8.40 -1.58
CA THR A 65 -1.70 7.55 -2.65
C THR A 65 -1.17 7.94 -4.03
N GLU A 66 -0.77 9.20 -4.23
CA GLU A 66 -0.11 9.67 -5.45
C GLU A 66 1.15 8.87 -5.80
N ASN A 67 2.09 8.74 -4.87
CA ASN A 67 3.35 8.03 -5.10
C ASN A 67 3.08 6.54 -5.35
N LEU A 68 2.19 5.94 -4.55
CA LEU A 68 1.77 4.54 -4.76
C LEU A 68 1.19 4.34 -6.16
N TYR A 69 0.35 5.26 -6.63
CA TYR A 69 -0.21 5.20 -7.96
C TYR A 69 0.87 5.31 -9.04
N ALA A 70 1.73 6.33 -8.96
CA ALA A 70 2.77 6.59 -9.96
C ALA A 70 3.77 5.42 -10.07
N GLU A 71 4.18 4.84 -8.95
CA GLU A 71 5.20 3.79 -8.92
C GLU A 71 4.63 2.40 -9.22
N SER A 72 3.50 2.04 -8.60
CA SER A 72 3.00 0.66 -8.63
C SER A 72 1.89 0.43 -9.64
N VAL A 73 1.01 1.43 -9.87
CA VAL A 73 -0.23 1.22 -10.63
C VAL A 73 -0.17 1.82 -12.03
N PHE A 74 0.46 2.99 -12.20
CA PHE A 74 0.53 3.67 -13.50
C PHE A 74 1.09 2.77 -14.62
N PRO A 75 2.15 1.95 -14.41
CA PRO A 75 2.63 1.03 -15.44
C PRO A 75 1.56 0.01 -15.91
N LEU A 76 0.62 -0.38 -15.02
CA LEU A 76 -0.48 -1.26 -15.40
C LEU A 76 -1.52 -0.54 -16.26
N VAL A 77 -1.73 0.75 -16.02
CA VAL A 77 -2.62 1.59 -16.85
C VAL A 77 -2.02 1.74 -18.24
N GLU A 78 -0.72 1.96 -18.35
CA GLU A 78 -0.01 1.96 -19.65
C GLU A 78 -0.18 0.63 -20.40
N SER A 79 0.02 -0.50 -19.73
CA SER A 79 -0.22 -1.83 -20.33
C SER A 79 -1.67 -2.00 -20.82
N VAL A 80 -2.66 -1.47 -20.10
CA VAL A 80 -4.07 -1.51 -20.54
C VAL A 80 -4.29 -0.66 -21.79
N LEU A 81 -3.64 0.51 -21.89
CA LEU A 81 -3.70 1.35 -23.09
C LEU A 81 -3.03 0.70 -24.30
N GLU A 82 -2.06 -0.19 -24.08
CA GLU A 82 -1.43 -1.03 -25.11
C GLU A 82 -2.26 -2.27 -25.50
N GLY A 83 -3.40 -2.50 -24.84
CA GLY A 83 -4.32 -3.59 -25.14
C GLY A 83 -4.15 -4.86 -24.29
N TYR A 84 -3.37 -4.79 -23.20
CA TYR A 84 -3.27 -5.88 -22.22
C TYR A 84 -4.37 -5.79 -21.16
N ASN A 85 -4.66 -6.92 -20.51
CA ASN A 85 -5.55 -6.95 -19.34
C ASN A 85 -4.72 -6.74 -18.06
N ALA A 86 -5.11 -5.77 -17.24
CA ALA A 86 -4.55 -5.60 -15.90
C ALA A 86 -5.65 -5.68 -14.83
N THR A 87 -5.28 -6.09 -13.62
CA THR A 87 -6.19 -6.13 -12.48
C THR A 87 -5.46 -5.66 -11.22
N VAL A 88 -6.07 -4.73 -10.51
CA VAL A 88 -5.63 -4.27 -9.20
C VAL A 88 -6.75 -4.55 -8.20
N PHE A 89 -6.43 -5.25 -7.12
CA PHE A 89 -7.38 -5.49 -6.03
C PHE A 89 -6.72 -5.16 -4.69
N ALA A 90 -7.49 -4.60 -3.77
CA ALA A 90 -7.03 -4.29 -2.42
C ALA A 90 -7.51 -5.39 -1.46
N TYR A 91 -6.58 -5.97 -0.69
CA TYR A 91 -6.86 -7.02 0.27
C TYR A 91 -6.42 -6.60 1.68
N GLY A 92 -7.16 -7.05 2.70
CA GLY A 92 -6.87 -6.77 4.11
C GLY A 92 -8.11 -6.69 4.99
N GLN A 93 -7.91 -6.55 6.30
CA GLN A 93 -8.99 -6.47 7.29
C GLN A 93 -9.91 -5.26 7.09
N THR A 94 -11.15 -5.30 7.59
CA THR A 94 -12.01 -4.12 7.69
C THR A 94 -11.30 -2.99 8.46
N GLY A 95 -11.36 -1.76 7.94
CA GLY A 95 -10.68 -0.61 8.54
C GLY A 95 -9.19 -0.45 8.23
N CYS A 96 -8.58 -1.32 7.41
CA CYS A 96 -7.16 -1.22 7.05
C CYS A 96 -6.84 -0.24 5.89
N GLY A 97 -7.84 0.45 5.34
CA GLY A 97 -7.61 1.44 4.27
C GLY A 97 -7.77 0.95 2.83
N LYS A 98 -8.43 -0.19 2.58
CA LYS A 98 -8.74 -0.68 1.21
C LYS A 98 -9.45 0.37 0.35
N SER A 99 -10.61 0.87 0.81
CA SER A 99 -11.38 1.90 0.09
C SER A 99 -10.64 3.24 0.04
N PHE A 100 -9.84 3.56 1.05
CA PHE A 100 -9.00 4.75 1.04
C PHE A 100 -7.91 4.68 -0.04
N THR A 101 -7.35 3.51 -0.30
CA THR A 101 -6.36 3.36 -1.39
C THR A 101 -7.02 3.39 -2.76
N MET A 102 -8.15 2.68 -2.92
CA MET A 102 -8.81 2.54 -4.23
C MET A 102 -9.60 3.79 -4.63
N GLN A 103 -10.41 4.36 -3.73
CA GLN A 103 -11.24 5.55 -3.99
C GLN A 103 -10.59 6.82 -3.46
N GLY A 104 -10.00 6.75 -2.27
CA GLY A 104 -9.33 7.89 -1.63
C GLY A 104 -10.24 9.05 -1.30
N ILE A 105 -9.62 10.21 -1.12
CA ILE A 105 -10.32 11.46 -0.83
C ILE A 105 -10.82 12.06 -2.15
N ASN A 106 -12.14 12.18 -2.30
CA ASN A 106 -12.79 12.74 -3.48
C ASN A 106 -12.72 14.28 -3.52
N THR A 107 -11.55 14.85 -3.24
CA THR A 107 -11.29 16.29 -3.33
C THR A 107 -10.29 16.51 -4.47
N PRO A 108 -10.61 17.39 -5.45
CA PRO A 108 -9.69 17.74 -6.52
C PRO A 108 -8.33 18.22 -5.96
N GLY A 109 -7.23 17.74 -6.53
CA GLY A 109 -5.87 18.09 -6.10
C GLY A 109 -5.40 17.44 -4.80
N SER A 110 -6.19 16.54 -4.18
CA SER A 110 -5.73 15.82 -3.00
C SER A 110 -4.65 14.80 -3.36
N LEU A 111 -3.51 14.84 -2.64
CA LEU A 111 -2.46 13.82 -2.70
C LEU A 111 -2.98 12.41 -2.33
N GLN A 112 -4.11 12.35 -1.61
CA GLN A 112 -4.77 11.12 -1.18
C GLN A 112 -5.97 10.74 -2.04
N ARG A 113 -6.14 11.33 -3.23
CA ARG A 113 -7.08 10.85 -4.26
C ARG A 113 -6.71 9.40 -4.63
N GLY A 114 -7.70 8.52 -4.77
CA GLY A 114 -7.49 7.08 -4.89
C GLY A 114 -6.96 6.62 -6.25
N VAL A 115 -6.62 5.33 -6.34
CA VAL A 115 -6.18 4.66 -7.58
C VAL A 115 -7.22 4.77 -8.70
N ILE A 116 -8.49 4.45 -8.42
CA ILE A 116 -9.59 4.46 -9.41
C ILE A 116 -9.78 5.85 -10.01
N PRO A 117 -9.99 6.92 -9.23
CA PRO A 117 -10.19 8.23 -9.83
C PRO A 117 -8.92 8.74 -10.54
N ARG A 118 -7.71 8.37 -10.10
CA ARG A 118 -6.44 8.75 -10.75
C ARG A 118 -6.24 8.07 -12.10
N SER A 119 -6.71 6.83 -12.29
CA SER A 119 -6.60 6.15 -13.58
C SER A 119 -7.36 6.82 -14.73
N PHE A 120 -8.22 7.80 -14.44
CA PHE A 120 -8.93 8.58 -15.44
C PHE A 120 -8.23 9.91 -15.80
N GLU A 121 -7.16 10.29 -15.10
CA GLU A 121 -6.46 11.58 -15.28
C GLU A 121 -5.24 11.47 -16.21
N VAL A 122 -5.43 10.83 -17.37
CA VAL A 122 -4.37 10.65 -18.39
C VAL A 122 -3.87 11.98 -18.93
#